data_AF-A0A0M2SP32-F1
#
_entry.id   AF-A0A0M2SP32-F1
#
_cell.length_a   1.000
_cell.length_b   1.000
_cell.length_c   1.000
_cell.angle_alpha   90.00
_cell.angle_beta   90.00
_cell.angle_gamma   90.00
#
_symmetry.space_group_name_H-M   'P 1'
#
loop_
_entity.id
_entity.type
_entity.pdbx_description
1 polymer ?
#
loop_
_entity_poly.entity_id
_entity_poly.type
_entity_poly.pdbx_seq_one_letter_code
_entity_poly.pdbx_strand_id
1 'polypeptide(L)'
;MLKIIFLITVLLICLYTDIRSRKILNIVTIPTIVFSMVINVLGGGIEGLLYSGKGFFVGTGLLLIPYLLGGLGAGDVKLMAAIGALMGANFVFYSFIYTALIGGAIAIALIVKERGFWYPLKNLLFNLTFLRGNLGSMIITSDKKTSSISFPYGVAIVLGTFCTLIWGGF
;
A
#
# COMPACT_ATOMS: atom_id res chain seq x y z
N MET A 1 -18.39 3.04 14.02
CA MET A 1 -18.16 1.81 14.80
C MET A 1 -18.11 0.57 13.92
N LEU A 2 -19.22 0.13 13.29
CA LEU A 2 -19.26 -1.12 12.49
C LEU A 2 -18.20 -1.18 11.37
N LYS A 3 -18.04 -0.10 10.61
CA LYS A 3 -17.04 0.01 9.53
C LYS A 3 -15.60 -0.20 10.03
N ILE A 4 -15.27 0.33 11.21
CA ILE A 4 -13.91 0.26 11.78
C ILE A 4 -13.61 -1.16 12.25
N ILE A 5 -14.56 -1.81 12.93
CA ILE A 5 -14.42 -3.21 13.39
C ILE A 5 -14.18 -4.14 12.20
N PHE A 6 -14.99 -3.98 11.14
CA PHE A 6 -14.83 -4.75 9.91
C PHE A 6 -13.47 -4.49 9.24
N LEU A 7 -13.06 -3.22 9.12
CA LEU A 7 -11.75 -2.85 8.57
C LEU A 7 -10.61 -3.51 9.35
N ILE A 8 -10.61 -3.43 10.68
CA ILE A 8 -9.58 -4.05 11.52
C ILE A 8 -9.54 -5.56 11.30
N THR A 9 -10.69 -6.21 11.18
CA THR A 9 -10.78 -7.66 10.93
C THR A 9 -10.15 -8.02 9.58
N VAL A 10 -10.46 -7.28 8.52
CA VAL A 10 -9.87 -7.46 7.19
C VAL A 10 -8.36 -7.23 7.22
N LEU A 11 -7.91 -6.16 7.88
CA LEU A 11 -6.48 -5.84 8.00
C LEU A 11 -5.72 -6.94 8.74
N LEU A 12 -6.26 -7.50 9.81
CA LEU A 12 -5.63 -8.61 10.53
C LEU A 12 -5.54 -9.89 9.69
N ILE A 13 -6.60 -10.21 8.93
CA ILE A 13 -6.59 -11.36 8.02
C ILE A 13 -5.56 -11.15 6.91
N CYS A 14 -5.52 -9.96 6.31
CA CYS A 14 -4.54 -9.63 5.28
C CYS A 14 -3.12 -9.65 5.83
N LEU A 15 -2.87 -9.08 7.02
CA LEU A 15 -1.58 -9.10 7.70
C LEU A 15 -1.10 -10.54 7.93
N TYR A 16 -1.98 -11.39 8.49
CA TYR A 16 -1.66 -12.79 8.74
C TYR A 16 -1.33 -13.55 7.46
N THR A 17 -2.15 -13.34 6.43
CA THR A 17 -1.97 -14.02 5.13
C THR A 17 -0.72 -13.52 4.40
N ASP A 18 -0.40 -12.23 4.51
CA ASP A 18 0.77 -11.61 3.90
C ASP A 18 2.06 -12.10 4.58
N ILE A 19 2.06 -12.23 5.90
CA ILE A 19 3.19 -12.83 6.64
C ILE A 19 3.35 -14.31 6.30
N ARG A 20 2.26 -15.08 6.24
CA ARG A 20 2.31 -16.54 6.07
C ARG A 20 2.56 -16.98 4.63
N SER A 21 1.95 -16.29 3.67
CA SER A 21 1.88 -16.72 2.27
C SER A 21 2.38 -15.68 1.28
N ARG A 22 2.78 -14.48 1.73
CA ARG A 22 3.22 -13.34 0.89
C ARG A 22 2.26 -13.06 -0.26
N LYS A 23 0.96 -13.27 -0.01
CA LYS A 23 -0.11 -13.14 -0.99
C LYS A 23 -1.30 -12.48 -0.33
N ILE A 24 -1.69 -11.33 -0.84
CA ILE A 24 -2.99 -10.74 -0.51
C ILE A 24 -4.04 -11.47 -1.33
N LEU A 25 -4.89 -12.25 -0.64
CA LEU A 25 -5.91 -13.07 -1.30
C LEU A 25 -7.04 -12.20 -1.83
N ASN A 26 -7.32 -12.35 -3.13
CA ASN A 26 -8.50 -11.75 -3.77
C ASN A 26 -9.81 -12.16 -3.08
N ILE A 27 -9.82 -13.34 -2.42
CA ILE A 27 -10.99 -13.85 -1.70
C ILE A 27 -11.36 -13.00 -0.48
N VAL A 28 -10.43 -12.16 0.03
CA VAL A 28 -10.70 -11.24 1.14
C VAL A 28 -10.99 -9.84 0.61
N THR A 29 -10.22 -9.37 -0.38
CA THR A 29 -10.35 -8.00 -0.90
C THR A 29 -11.62 -7.79 -1.72
N ILE A 30 -12.03 -8.77 -2.55
CA ILE A 30 -13.24 -8.63 -3.38
C ILE A 30 -14.51 -8.56 -2.51
N PRO A 31 -14.75 -9.49 -1.55
CA PRO A 31 -15.90 -9.36 -0.66
C PRO A 31 -15.87 -8.09 0.18
N THR A 32 -14.68 -7.64 0.58
CA THR A 32 -14.52 -6.36 1.30
C THR A 32 -15.05 -5.21 0.44
N ILE A 33 -14.67 -5.09 -0.84
CA ILE A 33 -15.15 -4.03 -1.74
C ILE A 33 -16.68 -4.08 -1.89
N VAL A 34 -17.24 -5.28 -2.11
CA VAL A 34 -18.70 -5.45 -2.25
C VAL A 34 -19.41 -5.02 -0.97
N PHE A 35 -18.92 -5.48 0.18
CA PHE A 35 -19.48 -5.13 1.48
C PHE A 35 -19.38 -3.63 1.78
N SER A 36 -18.26 -3.00 1.42
CA SER A 36 -18.05 -1.55 1.52
C SER A 36 -19.09 -0.76 0.75
N MET A 37 -19.39 -1.18 -0.49
CA MET A 37 -20.40 -0.53 -1.31
C MET A 37 -21.79 -0.68 -0.68
N VAL A 38 -22.14 -1.89 -0.24
CA VAL A 38 -23.44 -2.16 0.40
C VAL A 38 -23.61 -1.33 1.67
N ILE A 39 -22.63 -1.33 2.57
CA ILE A 39 -22.71 -0.56 3.82
C ILE A 39 -22.82 0.93 3.55
N ASN A 40 -22.04 1.47 2.60
CA ASN A 40 -22.08 2.89 2.33
C ASN A 40 -23.42 3.29 1.68
N VAL A 41 -23.96 2.47 0.78
CA VAL A 41 -25.29 2.70 0.19
C VAL A 41 -26.39 2.61 1.25
N LEU A 42 -26.33 1.66 2.18
CA LEU A 42 -27.30 1.58 3.27
C LEU A 42 -27.22 2.78 4.22
N GLY A 43 -26.03 3.37 4.39
CA GLY A 43 -25.82 4.51 5.28
C GLY A 43 -26.10 5.89 4.66
N GLY A 44 -26.05 6.03 3.34
CA GLY A 44 -26.15 7.32 2.66
C GLY A 44 -26.75 7.29 1.26
N GLY A 45 -27.41 6.20 0.88
CA GLY A 45 -28.04 6.01 -0.43
C GLY A 45 -27.06 6.20 -1.59
N ILE A 46 -27.45 7.06 -2.54
CA ILE A 46 -26.65 7.38 -3.73
C ILE A 46 -25.36 8.12 -3.37
N GLU A 47 -25.40 9.00 -2.36
CA GLU A 47 -24.20 9.71 -1.88
C GLU A 47 -23.19 8.73 -1.26
N GLY A 48 -23.69 7.70 -0.58
CA GLY A 48 -22.88 6.59 -0.07
C GLY A 48 -22.20 5.80 -1.20
N LEU A 49 -22.89 5.56 -2.31
CA LEU A 49 -22.30 4.94 -3.50
C LEU A 49 -21.17 5.81 -4.07
N LEU A 50 -21.41 7.12 -4.21
CA LEU A 50 -20.40 8.07 -4.70
C LEU A 50 -19.19 8.16 -3.77
N TYR A 51 -19.42 8.15 -2.45
CA TYR A 51 -18.37 8.13 -1.44
C TYR A 51 -17.48 6.89 -1.56
N SER A 52 -18.10 5.72 -1.65
CA SER A 52 -17.41 4.44 -1.81
C SER A 52 -16.68 4.36 -3.16
N GLY A 53 -17.32 4.81 -4.24
CA GLY A 53 -16.74 4.85 -5.58
C GLY A 53 -15.51 5.76 -5.63
N LYS A 54 -15.61 6.99 -5.11
CA LYS A 54 -14.47 7.92 -5.03
C LYS A 54 -13.31 7.31 -4.25
N GLY A 55 -13.59 6.72 -3.10
CA GLY A 55 -12.55 6.07 -2.29
C GLY A 55 -11.90 4.88 -3.00
N PHE A 56 -12.67 4.06 -3.70
CA PHE A 56 -12.17 2.95 -4.51
C PHE A 56 -11.22 3.42 -5.63
N PHE A 57 -11.64 4.43 -6.39
CA PHE A 57 -10.82 4.98 -7.48
C PHE A 57 -9.55 5.66 -6.96
N VAL A 58 -9.64 6.42 -5.88
CA VAL A 58 -8.48 7.05 -5.25
C VAL A 58 -7.51 5.99 -4.72
N GLY A 59 -7.99 4.98 -3.99
CA GLY A 59 -7.14 3.91 -3.46
C GLY A 59 -6.44 3.09 -4.55
N THR A 60 -7.18 2.77 -5.62
CA THR A 60 -6.60 2.09 -6.78
C THR A 60 -5.58 2.98 -7.48
N GLY A 61 -5.95 4.24 -7.75
CA GLY A 61 -5.12 5.19 -8.49
C GLY A 61 -3.80 5.53 -7.80
N LEU A 62 -3.80 5.67 -6.47
CA LEU A 62 -2.60 5.96 -5.69
C LEU A 62 -1.55 4.84 -5.78
N LEU A 63 -1.97 3.58 -5.73
CA LEU A 63 -1.04 2.44 -5.86
C LEU A 63 -0.85 1.96 -7.29
N LEU A 64 -1.63 2.45 -8.27
CA LEU A 64 -1.46 2.10 -9.67
C LEU A 64 -0.09 2.51 -10.20
N ILE A 65 0.36 3.73 -9.88
CA ILE A 65 1.65 4.26 -10.32
C ILE A 65 2.81 3.35 -9.83
N PRO A 66 2.97 3.10 -8.52
CA PRO A 66 4.03 2.21 -8.04
C PRO A 66 3.84 0.73 -8.44
N TYR A 67 2.62 0.28 -8.72
CA TYR A 67 2.37 -1.04 -9.32
C TYR A 67 2.91 -1.14 -10.76
N LEU A 68 2.66 -0.14 -11.60
CA LEU A 68 3.17 -0.10 -12.98
C LEU A 68 4.70 0.01 -13.04
N LEU A 69 5.32 0.63 -12.04
CA LEU A 69 6.78 0.67 -11.87
C LEU A 69 7.37 -0.66 -11.37
N GLY A 70 6.55 -1.71 -11.17
CA GLY A 70 6.99 -3.04 -10.75
C GLY A 70 7.39 -3.15 -9.28
N GLY A 71 7.09 -2.13 -8.46
CA GLY A 71 7.48 -2.09 -7.06
C GLY A 71 6.52 -2.81 -6.11
N LEU A 72 5.30 -3.11 -6.56
CA LEU A 72 4.19 -3.59 -5.72
C LEU A 72 3.41 -4.74 -6.36
N GLY A 73 2.76 -5.55 -5.54
CA GLY A 73 1.86 -6.60 -6.02
C GLY A 73 0.47 -6.05 -6.38
N ALA A 74 -0.20 -6.70 -7.33
CA ALA A 74 -1.60 -6.39 -7.66
C ALA A 74 -2.55 -6.57 -6.45
N GLY A 75 -2.14 -7.37 -5.47
CA GLY A 75 -2.87 -7.55 -4.21
C GLY A 75 -2.87 -6.29 -3.33
N ASP A 76 -1.75 -5.58 -3.27
CA ASP A 76 -1.59 -4.36 -2.46
C ASP A 76 -2.53 -3.24 -2.96
N VAL A 77 -2.61 -3.09 -4.29
CA VAL A 77 -3.53 -2.16 -4.96
C VAL A 77 -4.98 -2.45 -4.58
N LYS A 78 -5.37 -3.73 -4.59
CA LYS A 78 -6.74 -4.16 -4.24
C LYS A 78 -7.06 -3.94 -2.77
N LEU A 79 -6.09 -4.16 -1.88
CA LEU A 79 -6.27 -3.89 -0.46
C LEU A 79 -6.57 -2.41 -0.25
N MET A 80 -5.76 -1.52 -0.83
CA MET A 80 -5.96 -0.08 -0.69
C MET A 80 -7.26 0.41 -1.33
N ALA A 81 -7.63 -0.17 -2.47
CA ALA A 81 -8.93 0.07 -3.10
C ALA A 81 -10.10 -0.34 -2.17
N ALA A 82 -9.98 -1.49 -1.49
CA ALA A 82 -11.00 -1.97 -0.55
C ALA A 82 -11.13 -1.06 0.68
N ILE A 83 -10.01 -0.59 1.22
CA ILE A 83 -9.97 0.36 2.34
C ILE A 83 -10.60 1.69 1.91
N GLY A 84 -10.34 2.13 0.67
CA GLY A 84 -10.90 3.36 0.12
C GLY A 84 -12.39 3.25 -0.12
N ALA A 85 -12.84 2.13 -0.66
CA ALA A 85 -14.25 1.84 -0.81
C ALA A 85 -14.98 1.91 0.55
N LEU A 86 -14.32 1.52 1.64
CA LEU A 86 -14.93 1.41 2.96
C LEU A 86 -14.92 2.72 3.75
N MET A 87 -13.77 3.40 3.80
CA MET A 87 -13.50 4.59 4.61
C MET A 87 -13.46 5.90 3.80
N GLY A 88 -13.59 5.84 2.48
CA GLY A 88 -13.59 7.00 1.61
C GLY A 88 -12.21 7.48 1.16
N ALA A 89 -12.22 8.49 0.28
CA ALA A 89 -11.03 9.00 -0.40
C ALA A 89 -10.03 9.68 0.56
N ASN A 90 -10.50 10.53 1.48
CA ASN A 90 -9.64 11.26 2.41
C ASN A 90 -8.85 10.29 3.30
N PHE A 91 -9.54 9.30 3.88
CA PHE A 91 -8.92 8.28 4.71
C PHE A 91 -7.79 7.56 3.96
N VAL A 92 -8.07 7.11 2.75
CA VAL A 92 -7.07 6.35 1.98
C VAL A 92 -5.91 7.20 1.52
N PHE A 93 -6.12 8.47 1.25
CA PHE A 93 -5.03 9.38 0.95
C PHE A 93 -4.05 9.51 2.14
N TYR A 94 -4.56 9.74 3.35
CA TYR A 94 -3.72 9.74 4.54
C TYR A 94 -3.06 8.37 4.76
N SER A 95 -3.82 7.29 4.57
CA SER A 95 -3.33 5.94 4.76
C SER A 95 -2.16 5.64 3.82
N PHE A 96 -2.23 6.15 2.59
CA PHE A 96 -1.18 6.02 1.60
C PHE A 96 0.09 6.75 2.03
N ILE A 97 -0.04 7.97 2.57
CA ILE A 97 1.11 8.73 3.09
C ILE A 97 1.79 7.97 4.23
N TYR A 98 1.04 7.51 5.23
CA TYR A 98 1.62 6.75 6.34
C TYR A 98 2.22 5.43 5.87
N THR A 99 1.57 4.74 4.93
CA THR A 99 2.11 3.53 4.29
C THR A 99 3.43 3.80 3.60
N ALA A 100 3.53 4.90 2.85
CA ALA A 100 4.74 5.29 2.14
C ALA A 100 5.88 5.64 3.11
N LEU A 101 5.58 6.35 4.21
CA LEU A 101 6.54 6.68 5.25
C LEU A 101 7.07 5.42 5.96
N ILE A 102 6.17 4.53 6.38
CA ILE A 102 6.53 3.29 7.09
C ILE A 102 7.27 2.34 6.14
N GLY A 103 6.75 2.14 4.93
CA GLY A 103 7.39 1.31 3.91
C GLY A 103 8.78 1.83 3.52
N GLY A 104 8.93 3.15 3.36
CA GLY A 104 10.21 3.80 3.12
C GLY A 104 11.19 3.61 4.28
N ALA A 105 10.74 3.81 5.53
CA ALA A 105 11.58 3.60 6.71
C ALA A 105 12.06 2.14 6.82
N ILE A 106 11.18 1.16 6.56
CA ILE A 106 11.55 -0.26 6.58
C ILE A 106 12.52 -0.60 5.45
N ALA A 107 12.30 -0.06 4.25
CA ALA A 107 13.23 -0.24 3.13
C ALA A 107 14.64 0.29 3.46
N ILE A 108 14.73 1.49 4.05
CA ILE A 108 16.01 2.07 4.50
C ILE A 108 16.65 1.17 5.57
N ALA A 109 15.89 0.73 6.57
CA ALA A 109 16.40 -0.13 7.64
C ALA A 109 16.96 -1.47 7.11
N LEU A 110 16.28 -2.09 6.13
CA LEU A 110 16.74 -3.32 5.49
C LEU A 110 18.04 -3.09 4.68
N ILE A 111 18.11 -2.00 3.91
CA ILE A 111 19.30 -1.65 3.13
C ILE A 111 20.50 -1.39 4.05
N VAL A 112 20.29 -0.64 5.14
CA VAL A 112 21.36 -0.35 6.11
C VAL A 112 21.85 -1.65 6.76
N LYS A 113 20.94 -2.59 7.07
CA LYS A 113 21.28 -3.88 7.66
C LYS A 113 22.08 -4.79 6.72
N GLU A 114 21.75 -4.81 5.43
CA GLU A 114 22.43 -5.67 4.45
C GLU A 114 23.72 -5.08 3.87
N ARG A 115 23.76 -3.77 3.60
CA ARG A 115 24.82 -3.13 2.80
C ARG A 115 25.59 -2.04 3.54
N GLY A 116 25.28 -1.79 4.81
CA GLY A 116 25.90 -0.76 5.64
C GLY A 116 25.38 0.66 5.35
N PHE A 117 25.61 1.57 6.31
CA PHE A 117 25.03 2.93 6.33
C PHE A 117 25.38 3.81 5.11
N TRP A 118 26.56 3.59 4.49
CA TRP A 118 27.12 4.46 3.45
C TRP A 118 26.65 4.15 2.02
N TYR A 119 26.07 2.97 1.77
CA TYR A 119 25.59 2.55 0.45
C TYR A 119 24.33 3.30 -0.02
N PRO A 120 23.24 3.43 0.78
CA PRO A 120 22.04 4.15 0.34
C PRO A 120 22.30 5.64 0.08
N LEU A 121 23.17 6.29 0.85
CA LEU A 121 23.50 7.71 0.70
C LEU A 121 24.25 7.98 -0.62
N LYS A 122 25.25 7.14 -0.95
CA LYS A 122 25.99 7.26 -2.22
C LYS A 122 25.10 6.96 -3.43
N ASN A 123 24.20 5.97 -3.32
CA ASN A 123 23.33 5.59 -4.42
C ASN A 123 22.21 6.63 -4.67
N LEU A 124 21.68 7.28 -3.61
CA LEU A 124 20.75 8.40 -3.75
C LEU A 124 21.43 9.62 -4.40
N LEU A 125 22.62 9.99 -3.95
CA LEU A 125 23.38 11.11 -4.52
C LEU A 125 23.80 10.84 -5.98
N PHE A 126 24.21 9.61 -6.30
CA PHE A 126 24.61 9.23 -7.66
C PHE A 126 23.42 9.16 -8.62
N ASN A 127 22.27 8.63 -8.17
CA ASN A 127 21.06 8.62 -9.00
C ASN A 127 20.49 10.04 -9.21
N LEU A 128 20.55 10.93 -8.21
CA LEU A 128 20.12 12.32 -8.36
C LEU A 128 21.00 13.12 -9.34
N THR A 129 22.31 12.85 -9.40
CA THR A 129 23.20 13.47 -10.38
C THR A 129 23.08 12.84 -11.77
N PHE A 130 22.80 11.54 -11.88
CA PHE A 130 22.60 10.83 -13.16
C PHE A 130 21.20 10.92 -13.76
N LEU A 131 20.17 11.27 -12.98
CA LEU A 131 18.79 11.48 -13.46
C LEU A 131 18.69 12.62 -14.49
N ARG A 132 19.72 13.46 -14.62
CA ARG A 132 19.82 14.49 -15.65
C ARG A 132 20.40 13.98 -16.98
N GLY A 133 20.96 12.77 -17.01
CA GLY A 133 21.84 12.32 -18.11
C GLY A 133 21.40 11.09 -18.89
N ASN A 134 20.53 10.20 -18.38
CA ASN A 134 20.25 8.96 -19.12
C ASN A 134 18.87 8.35 -18.85
N LEU A 135 17.89 8.73 -19.67
CA LEU A 135 16.61 8.01 -19.87
C LEU A 135 16.79 6.65 -20.58
N GLY A 136 18.04 6.21 -20.84
CA GLY A 136 18.34 5.17 -21.82
C GLY A 136 18.88 3.82 -21.32
N SER A 137 19.14 3.61 -20.02
CA SER A 137 19.73 2.33 -19.60
C SER A 137 19.41 1.95 -18.16
N MET A 138 18.14 1.71 -17.87
CA MET A 138 17.76 0.90 -16.71
C MET A 138 17.74 -0.59 -17.10
N ILE A 139 18.83 -1.07 -17.72
CA ILE A 139 19.12 -2.50 -17.77
C ILE A 139 19.97 -2.77 -16.53
N ILE A 140 19.30 -3.01 -15.41
CA ILE A 140 19.91 -3.71 -14.29
C ILE A 140 20.09 -5.14 -14.79
N THR A 141 21.23 -5.43 -15.44
CA THR A 141 21.64 -6.81 -15.72
C THR A 141 21.88 -7.50 -14.38
N SER A 142 20.82 -8.15 -13.92
CA SER A 142 20.76 -9.39 -13.17
C SER A 142 22.11 -9.95 -12.71
N ASP A 143 22.41 -9.80 -11.42
CA ASP A 143 23.31 -10.72 -10.72
C ASP A 143 22.50 -11.59 -9.75
N LYS A 144 22.54 -12.90 -10.01
CA LYS A 144 21.87 -13.97 -9.28
C LYS A 144 22.44 -14.06 -7.86
N LYS A 145 21.56 -14.30 -6.87
CA LYS A 145 21.81 -14.40 -5.41
C LYS A 145 21.81 -13.07 -4.65
N THR A 146 20.71 -12.33 -4.73
CA THR A 146 20.20 -11.68 -3.52
C THR A 146 18.92 -12.41 -3.20
N SER A 147 18.86 -13.08 -2.04
CA SER A 147 17.59 -13.49 -1.46
C SER A 147 16.72 -12.25 -1.49
N SER A 148 15.75 -12.20 -2.40
CA SER A 148 14.86 -11.05 -2.51
C SER A 148 14.24 -10.91 -1.14
N ILE A 149 14.71 -9.93 -0.35
CA ILE A 149 14.02 -9.52 0.86
C ILE A 149 12.74 -8.89 0.34
N SER A 150 11.79 -9.75 0.03
CA SER A 150 10.44 -9.42 -0.36
C SER A 150 9.81 -8.93 0.92
N PHE A 151 9.95 -7.63 1.13
CA PHE A 151 9.27 -6.94 2.20
C PHE A 151 7.77 -7.01 1.88
N PRO A 152 6.97 -7.65 2.74
CA PRO A 152 5.53 -7.72 2.55
C PRO A 152 4.95 -6.31 2.69
N TYR A 153 4.71 -5.64 1.56
CA TYR A 153 4.21 -4.26 1.51
C TYR A 153 2.82 -4.14 2.15
N GLY A 154 2.05 -5.23 2.17
CA GLY A 154 0.80 -5.31 2.92
C GLY A 154 0.98 -5.02 4.41
N VAL A 155 2.12 -5.33 5.03
CA VAL A 155 2.43 -4.94 6.42
C VAL A 155 2.51 -3.42 6.55
N ALA A 156 3.17 -2.73 5.61
CA ALA A 156 3.23 -1.27 5.62
C ALA A 156 1.85 -0.65 5.39
N ILE A 157 1.02 -1.25 4.53
CA ILE A 157 -0.37 -0.80 4.33
C ILE A 157 -1.13 -0.94 5.64
N VAL A 158 -1.09 -2.11 6.26
CA VAL A 158 -1.80 -2.37 7.52
C VAL A 158 -1.35 -1.39 8.60
N LEU A 159 -0.05 -1.20 8.81
CA LEU A 159 0.44 -0.24 9.79
C LEU A 159 0.04 1.20 9.45
N GLY A 160 0.14 1.61 8.18
CA GLY A 160 -0.27 2.93 7.73
C GLY A 160 -1.76 3.20 7.97
N THR A 161 -2.60 2.18 7.74
CA THR A 161 -4.04 2.26 7.98
C THR A 161 -4.40 2.30 9.46
N PHE A 162 -3.64 1.61 10.33
CA PHE A 162 -3.79 1.71 11.77
C PHE A 162 -3.34 3.08 12.29
N CYS A 163 -2.22 3.61 11.79
CA CYS A 163 -1.78 4.97 12.11
C CYS A 163 -2.83 6.00 11.72
N THR A 164 -3.46 5.86 10.54
CA THR A 164 -4.57 6.74 10.21
C THR A 164 -5.76 6.56 11.12
N LEU A 165 -6.12 5.34 11.52
CA LEU A 165 -7.25 5.13 12.46
C LEU A 165 -7.04 5.84 13.79
N ILE A 166 -5.79 5.93 14.26
CA ILE A 166 -5.45 6.54 15.55
C ILE A 166 -5.30 8.05 15.44
N TRP A 167 -4.69 8.54 14.35
CA TRP A 167 -4.31 9.94 14.19
C TRP A 167 -5.26 10.75 13.30
N GLY A 168 -5.92 10.09 12.36
CA GLY A 168 -6.89 10.69 11.45
C GLY A 168 -8.20 10.97 12.20
N GLY A 169 -8.49 12.25 12.42
CA GLY A 169 -9.84 12.71 12.70
C GLY A 169 -10.67 12.58 11.43
N PHE A 170 -11.53 11.57 11.38
CA PHE A 170 -12.51 11.37 10.31
C PHE A 170 -13.82 12.08 10.63
#